data_AF-A0A534PDK9-F1
#
_entry.id   AF-A0A534PDK9-F1
#
_cell.length_a   1.000
_cell.length_b   1.000
_cell.length_c   1.000
_cell.angle_alpha   90.00
_cell.angle_beta   90.00
_cell.angle_gamma   90.00
#
_symmetry.space_group_name_H-M   'P 1'
#
loop_
_entity.id
_entity.type
_entity.pdbx_description
1 polymer ?
#
loop_
_entity_poly.entity_id
_entity_poly.type
_entity_poly.pdbx_seq_one_letter_code
_entity_poly.pdbx_strand_id
1 'polypeptide(L)'
;HTADSQDQRHRTVPGSRPLLSRTVPGAPDVIEPELIQSDPAAHRLFEDAIADQWQARTALLELGASPEVALYVLPNALTVRFEESGTLLDLLHKWTMRSCLNAQWEIWRASMDEIEQVRAVHPALMEHVGPPCVVRNGLARPRCTEGSHFCGVPVWRSFPEVERRI
;
A
#
# COMPACT_ATOMS: atom_id res chain seq x y z
N HIS A 1 4.60 -0.61 -6.70
CA HIS A 1 5.75 -1.16 -5.97
C HIS A 1 5.97 -0.46 -4.62
N THR A 2 5.64 0.83 -4.47
CA THR A 2 5.80 1.56 -3.19
C THR A 2 5.14 0.87 -2.00
N ALA A 3 3.87 0.47 -2.13
CA ALA A 3 3.14 -0.23 -1.07
C ALA A 3 3.85 -1.55 -0.68
N ASP A 4 4.22 -2.34 -1.68
CA ASP A 4 4.91 -3.61 -1.49
C ASP A 4 6.26 -3.44 -0.77
N SER A 5 7.02 -2.38 -1.09
CA SER A 5 8.29 -2.08 -0.40
C SER A 5 8.10 -1.82 1.11
N GLN A 6 6.94 -1.26 1.50
CA GLN A 6 6.58 -1.10 2.92
C GLN A 6 6.07 -2.41 3.53
N ASP A 7 5.36 -3.21 2.75
CA ASP A 7 4.75 -4.46 3.17
C ASP A 7 5.81 -5.53 3.49
N GLN A 8 6.85 -5.65 2.65
CA GLN A 8 7.99 -6.56 2.85
C GLN A 8 8.72 -6.39 4.21
N ARG A 9 8.47 -5.30 4.94
CA ARG A 9 9.02 -5.06 6.28
C ARG A 9 8.31 -5.86 7.38
N HIS A 10 7.11 -6.38 7.10
CA HIS A 10 6.34 -7.27 7.96
C HIS A 10 6.83 -8.72 7.81
N ARG A 11 8.02 -8.97 8.35
CA ARG A 11 8.78 -10.23 8.16
C ARG A 11 8.06 -11.51 8.62
N THR A 12 6.99 -11.39 9.41
CA THR A 12 6.20 -12.54 9.89
C THR A 12 4.94 -12.79 9.05
N VAL A 13 4.70 -11.98 8.01
CA VAL A 13 3.69 -12.19 6.98
C VAL A 13 4.42 -12.41 5.64
N PRO A 14 4.97 -13.60 5.39
CA PRO A 14 5.69 -13.88 4.15
C PRO A 14 4.75 -13.74 2.94
N GLY A 15 5.29 -13.16 1.86
CA GLY A 15 4.58 -13.04 0.59
C GLY A 15 5.34 -13.71 -0.56
N SER A 16 4.63 -14.49 -1.37
CA SER A 16 5.09 -15.06 -2.62
C SER A 16 4.96 -14.02 -3.74
N ARG A 17 6.09 -13.45 -4.14
CA ARG A 17 6.17 -12.40 -5.18
C ARG A 17 6.75 -13.00 -6.45
N PRO A 18 6.11 -12.86 -7.61
CA PRO A 18 6.70 -13.27 -8.86
C PRO A 18 7.91 -12.39 -9.20
N LEU A 19 8.81 -12.92 -10.02
CA LEU A 19 9.91 -12.12 -10.57
C LEU A 19 9.32 -11.01 -11.45
N LEU A 20 9.54 -9.74 -11.07
CA LEU A 20 9.07 -8.58 -11.85
C LEU A 20 9.60 -8.62 -13.28
N SER A 21 10.85 -9.03 -13.47
CA SER A 21 11.45 -9.16 -14.81
C SER A 21 10.69 -10.12 -15.74
N ARG A 22 9.82 -10.98 -15.21
CA ARG A 22 9.00 -11.94 -15.96
C ARG A 22 7.51 -11.61 -15.98
N THR A 23 7.07 -10.61 -15.22
CA THR A 23 5.64 -10.32 -15.01
C THR A 23 5.23 -8.89 -15.35
N VAL A 24 6.20 -8.02 -15.71
CA VAL A 24 5.88 -6.70 -16.25
C VAL A 24 5.08 -6.84 -17.56
N PRO A 25 3.87 -6.27 -17.64
CA PRO A 25 3.07 -6.34 -18.85
C PRO A 25 3.65 -5.50 -20.00
N GLY A 26 3.26 -5.83 -21.22
CA GLY A 26 3.69 -5.12 -22.43
C GLY A 26 3.16 -3.68 -22.53
N ALA A 27 2.11 -3.35 -21.77
CA ALA A 27 1.51 -2.02 -21.68
C ALA A 27 1.57 -1.52 -20.23
N PRO A 28 1.46 -0.19 -20.00
CA PRO A 28 1.38 0.39 -18.66
C PRO A 28 0.40 -0.33 -17.73
N ASP A 29 0.90 -0.69 -16.54
CA ASP A 29 0.11 -1.24 -15.44
C ASP A 29 0.62 -0.65 -14.13
N VAL A 30 -0.06 0.40 -13.68
CA VAL A 30 0.37 1.25 -12.58
C VAL A 30 -0.82 1.63 -11.71
N ILE A 31 -0.54 1.94 -10.45
CA ILE A 31 -1.52 2.56 -9.54
C ILE A 31 -1.29 4.07 -9.54
N GLU A 32 -2.24 4.81 -10.10
CA GLU A 32 -2.25 6.27 -10.08
C GLU A 32 -2.88 6.79 -8.77
N PRO A 33 -2.23 7.73 -8.05
CA PRO A 33 -2.83 8.36 -6.87
C PRO A 33 -4.09 9.17 -7.20
N GLU A 34 -5.08 9.16 -6.31
CA GLU A 34 -6.36 9.88 -6.48
C GLU A 34 -6.18 11.40 -6.70
N LEU A 35 -5.21 12.02 -6.02
CA LEU A 35 -4.87 13.43 -6.23
C LEU A 35 -4.48 13.74 -7.68
N ILE A 36 -3.76 12.82 -8.33
CA ILE A 36 -3.34 12.98 -9.72
C ILE A 36 -4.54 12.76 -10.64
N GLN A 37 -5.33 11.71 -10.39
CA GLN A 37 -6.55 11.41 -11.17
C GLN A 37 -7.56 12.57 -11.15
N SER A 38 -7.65 13.28 -10.02
CA SER A 38 -8.64 14.36 -9.84
C SER A 38 -8.35 15.63 -10.63
N ASP A 39 -7.10 15.85 -11.07
CA ASP A 39 -6.68 16.99 -11.87
C ASP A 39 -6.38 16.54 -13.31
N PRO A 40 -7.17 16.96 -14.32
CA PRO A 40 -6.97 16.55 -15.71
C PRO A 40 -5.59 16.88 -16.29
N ALA A 41 -4.93 17.93 -15.82
CA ALA A 41 -3.58 18.27 -16.25
C ALA A 41 -2.54 17.36 -15.60
N ALA A 42 -2.68 17.06 -14.32
CA ALA A 42 -1.80 16.13 -13.61
C ALA A 42 -1.95 14.69 -14.13
N HIS A 43 -3.18 14.24 -14.37
CA HIS A 43 -3.49 12.94 -14.96
C HIS A 43 -2.80 12.75 -16.30
N ARG A 44 -2.95 13.70 -17.23
CA ARG A 44 -2.25 13.63 -18.54
C ARG A 44 -0.73 13.58 -18.39
N LEU A 45 -0.17 14.43 -17.53
CA LEU A 45 1.29 14.43 -17.29
C LEU A 45 1.76 13.08 -16.73
N PHE A 46 0.98 12.45 -15.86
CA PHE A 46 1.26 11.13 -15.35
C PHE A 46 1.20 10.08 -16.45
N GLU A 47 0.12 10.04 -17.24
CA GLU A 47 -0.02 9.10 -18.36
C GLU A 47 1.13 9.22 -19.37
N ASP A 48 1.51 10.45 -19.76
CA ASP A 48 2.61 10.71 -20.68
C ASP A 48 3.95 10.18 -20.12
N ALA A 49 4.25 10.50 -18.85
CA ALA A 49 5.48 10.03 -18.20
C ALA A 49 5.55 8.51 -18.10
N ILE A 50 4.42 7.85 -17.80
CA ILE A 50 4.33 6.38 -17.75
C ILE A 50 4.54 5.78 -19.14
N ALA A 51 3.95 6.37 -20.18
CA ALA A 51 4.12 5.91 -21.55
C ALA A 51 5.60 6.00 -21.98
N ASP A 52 6.26 7.11 -21.69
CA ASP A 52 7.69 7.32 -21.97
C ASP A 52 8.57 6.27 -21.27
N GLN A 53 8.26 5.92 -20.02
CA GLN A 53 8.99 4.88 -19.29
C GLN A 53 8.83 3.48 -19.93
N TRP A 54 7.64 3.16 -20.44
CA TRP A 54 7.43 1.90 -21.15
C TRP A 54 8.16 1.87 -22.49
N GLN A 55 8.17 2.98 -23.23
CA GLN A 55 8.94 3.10 -24.47
C GLN A 55 10.44 2.95 -24.19
N ALA A 56 10.96 3.63 -23.16
CA ALA A 56 12.35 3.53 -22.75
C ALA A 56 12.73 2.10 -22.34
N ARG A 57 11.85 1.40 -21.59
CA ARG A 57 12.05 -0.02 -21.27
C ARG A 57 12.16 -0.87 -22.52
N THR A 58 11.25 -0.70 -23.47
CA THR A 58 11.27 -1.46 -24.74
C THR A 58 12.56 -1.20 -25.51
N ALA A 59 12.97 0.06 -25.65
CA ALA A 59 14.22 0.42 -26.31
C ALA A 59 15.45 -0.21 -25.62
N LEU A 60 15.50 -0.23 -24.28
CA LEU A 60 16.58 -0.90 -23.55
C LEU A 60 16.64 -2.41 -23.85
N LEU A 61 15.49 -3.09 -23.92
CA LEU A 61 15.43 -4.51 -24.28
C LEU A 61 15.89 -4.75 -25.72
N GLU A 62 15.48 -3.91 -26.67
CA GLU A 62 15.90 -3.99 -28.07
C GLU A 62 17.41 -3.76 -28.25
N LEU A 63 18.01 -2.93 -27.40
CA LEU A 63 19.47 -2.73 -27.33
C LEU A 63 20.21 -3.89 -26.64
N GLY A 64 19.50 -4.92 -26.16
CA GLY A 64 20.08 -6.12 -25.56
C GLY A 64 20.31 -6.04 -24.05
N ALA A 65 19.74 -5.05 -23.35
CA ALA A 65 19.76 -5.05 -21.89
C ALA A 65 18.98 -6.25 -21.34
N SER A 66 19.41 -6.79 -20.19
CA SER A 66 18.67 -7.86 -19.53
C SER A 66 17.32 -7.33 -19.01
N PRO A 67 16.29 -8.18 -18.89
CA PRO A 67 15.01 -7.81 -18.30
C PRO A 67 15.13 -7.13 -16.93
N GLU A 68 16.08 -7.54 -16.10
CA GLU A 68 16.35 -6.97 -14.77
C GLU A 68 16.90 -5.54 -14.85
N VAL A 69 17.83 -5.27 -15.78
CA VAL A 69 18.37 -3.93 -16.00
C VAL A 69 17.28 -3.01 -16.54
N ALA A 70 16.44 -3.52 -17.44
CA ALA A 70 15.34 -2.75 -18.00
C ALA A 70 14.26 -2.36 -16.96
N LEU A 71 14.23 -2.98 -15.77
CA LEU A 71 13.34 -2.56 -14.69
C LEU A 71 13.72 -1.21 -14.07
N TYR A 72 14.97 -0.77 -14.17
CA TYR A 72 15.45 0.45 -13.52
C TYR A 72 14.78 1.73 -14.03
N VAL A 73 14.17 1.70 -15.21
CA VAL A 73 13.43 2.83 -15.77
C VAL A 73 11.95 2.83 -15.34
N LEU A 74 11.44 1.71 -14.82
CA LEU A 74 10.04 1.59 -14.44
C LEU A 74 9.72 2.36 -13.15
N PRO A 75 8.50 2.89 -13.03
CA PRO A 75 8.12 3.73 -11.92
C PRO A 75 7.82 2.92 -10.65
N ASN A 76 7.92 3.60 -9.51
CA ASN A 76 7.43 3.08 -8.23
C ASN A 76 5.92 2.76 -8.24
N ALA A 77 5.16 3.38 -9.14
CA ALA A 77 3.74 3.15 -9.37
C ALA A 77 3.42 1.79 -10.00
N LEU A 78 4.41 1.06 -10.56
CA LEU A 78 4.23 -0.27 -11.17
C LEU A 78 3.43 -1.21 -10.27
N THR A 79 2.36 -1.80 -10.80
CA THR A 79 1.54 -2.75 -10.06
C THR A 79 2.33 -4.02 -9.75
N VAL A 80 2.25 -4.50 -8.51
CA VAL A 80 2.84 -5.78 -8.08
C VAL A 80 1.70 -6.65 -7.59
N ARG A 81 1.60 -7.86 -8.13
CA ARG A 81 0.62 -8.87 -7.71
C ARG A 81 1.37 -9.96 -6.97
N PHE A 82 0.96 -10.25 -5.75
CA PHE A 82 1.57 -11.24 -4.90
C PHE A 82 0.53 -11.86 -3.99
N GLU A 83 0.86 -13.02 -3.44
CA GLU A 83 0.08 -13.66 -2.40
C GLU A 83 0.83 -13.53 -1.08
N GLU A 84 0.12 -13.26 0.00
CA GLU A 84 0.68 -13.27 1.34
C GLU A 84 -0.12 -14.17 2.26
N SER A 85 0.54 -14.67 3.29
CA SER A 85 -0.08 -15.52 4.30
C SER A 85 0.64 -15.34 5.62
N GLY A 86 -0.11 -15.37 6.71
CA GLY A 86 0.42 -15.23 8.05
C GLY A 86 -0.58 -15.73 9.08
N THR A 87 -0.11 -15.89 10.32
CA THR A 87 -1.05 -16.14 11.41
C THR A 87 -1.87 -14.88 11.69
N LEU A 88 -3.02 -15.02 12.36
CA LEU A 88 -3.79 -13.85 12.80
C LEU A 88 -2.93 -12.89 13.63
N LEU A 89 -2.03 -13.40 14.47
CA LEU A 89 -1.14 -12.58 15.30
C LEU A 89 -0.20 -11.70 14.45
N ASP A 90 0.33 -12.26 13.37
CA ASP A 90 1.23 -11.55 12.46
C ASP A 90 0.49 -10.49 11.64
N LEU A 91 -0.70 -10.84 11.15
CA LEU A 91 -1.59 -9.91 10.45
C LEU A 91 -2.06 -8.77 11.36
N LEU A 92 -2.37 -9.05 12.62
CA LEU A 92 -2.72 -8.01 13.61
C LEU A 92 -1.59 -6.99 13.78
N HIS A 93 -0.34 -7.43 13.79
CA HIS A 93 0.80 -6.51 13.82
C HIS A 93 0.85 -5.63 12.57
N LYS A 94 0.75 -6.24 11.38
CA LYS A 94 0.70 -5.51 10.10
C LYS A 94 -0.43 -4.48 10.10
N TRP A 95 -1.66 -4.90 10.36
CA TRP A 95 -2.84 -4.05 10.35
C TRP A 95 -2.74 -2.93 11.38
N THR A 96 -2.23 -3.20 12.58
CA THR A 96 -2.00 -2.15 13.59
C THR A 96 -1.07 -1.06 13.07
N MET A 97 0.01 -1.44 12.36
CA MET A 97 0.98 -0.47 11.84
C MET A 97 0.52 0.23 10.55
N ARG A 98 -0.29 -0.44 9.73
CA ARG A 98 -0.63 0.04 8.36
C ARG A 98 -2.01 0.67 8.23
N SER A 99 -2.90 0.49 9.20
CA SER A 99 -4.19 1.21 9.26
C SER A 99 -4.10 2.61 9.91
N CYS A 100 -2.91 3.03 10.35
CA CYS A 100 -2.66 4.39 10.84
C CYS A 100 -2.68 5.40 9.68
N LEU A 101 -3.24 6.60 9.88
CA LEU A 101 -3.26 7.63 8.83
C LEU A 101 -1.87 8.19 8.46
N ASN A 102 -0.85 7.94 9.30
CA ASN A 102 0.55 8.22 8.93
C ASN A 102 1.11 7.22 7.92
N ALA A 103 0.49 6.05 7.73
CA ALA A 103 0.90 5.12 6.71
C ALA A 103 0.62 5.70 5.31
N GLN A 104 1.46 5.33 4.34
CA GLN A 104 1.23 5.67 2.94
C GLN A 104 -0.15 5.17 2.49
N TRP A 105 -0.84 5.93 1.65
CA TRP A 105 -2.23 5.69 1.31
C TRP A 105 -2.44 4.31 0.66
N GLU A 106 -1.51 3.87 -0.18
CA GLU A 106 -1.61 2.62 -0.91
C GLU A 106 -1.58 1.39 0.02
N ILE A 107 -0.63 1.34 0.97
CA ILE A 107 -0.57 0.22 1.94
C ILE A 107 -1.67 0.32 2.98
N TRP A 108 -2.09 1.55 3.33
CA TRP A 108 -3.24 1.76 4.21
C TRP A 108 -4.50 1.17 3.59
N ARG A 109 -4.77 1.49 2.31
CA ARG A 109 -5.93 0.98 1.57
C ARG A 109 -5.89 -0.55 1.48
N ALA A 110 -4.76 -1.13 1.08
CA ALA A 110 -4.61 -2.59 1.02
C ALA A 110 -4.89 -3.25 2.39
N SER A 111 -4.37 -2.70 3.48
CA SER A 111 -4.64 -3.21 4.83
C SER A 111 -6.09 -3.05 5.27
N MET A 112 -6.77 -1.96 4.88
CA MET A 112 -8.20 -1.79 5.18
C MET A 112 -9.05 -2.79 4.38
N ASP A 113 -8.72 -3.05 3.11
CA ASP A 113 -9.39 -4.05 2.27
C ASP A 113 -9.21 -5.47 2.85
N GLU A 114 -8.02 -5.80 3.37
CA GLU A 114 -7.76 -7.07 4.09
C GLU A 114 -8.62 -7.19 5.36
N ILE A 115 -8.65 -6.15 6.20
CA ILE A 115 -9.46 -6.12 7.43
C ILE A 115 -10.94 -6.31 7.11
N GLU A 116 -11.45 -5.69 6.05
CA GLU A 116 -12.87 -5.77 5.69
C GLU A 116 -13.26 -7.17 5.21
N GLN A 117 -12.40 -7.83 4.41
CA GLN A 117 -12.62 -9.22 4.01
C GLN A 117 -12.68 -10.16 5.21
N VAL A 118 -11.83 -9.93 6.23
CA VAL A 118 -11.86 -10.71 7.46
C VAL A 118 -13.07 -10.35 8.32
N ARG A 119 -13.49 -9.08 8.36
CA ARG A 119 -14.68 -8.61 9.09
C ARG A 119 -15.95 -9.28 8.58
N ALA A 120 -16.05 -9.49 7.27
CA ALA A 120 -17.18 -10.19 6.65
C ALA A 120 -17.35 -11.63 7.17
N VAL A 121 -16.27 -12.29 7.59
CA VAL A 121 -16.27 -13.67 8.09
C VAL A 121 -16.23 -13.73 9.62
N HIS A 122 -15.46 -12.86 10.25
CA HIS A 122 -15.18 -12.84 11.69
C HIS A 122 -15.34 -11.43 12.29
N PRO A 123 -16.57 -10.87 12.32
CA PRO A 123 -16.81 -9.49 12.74
C PRO A 123 -16.38 -9.22 14.19
N ALA A 124 -16.66 -10.14 15.10
CA ALA A 124 -16.30 -10.01 16.52
C ALA A 124 -14.77 -9.92 16.75
N LEU A 125 -13.95 -10.53 15.88
CA LEU A 125 -12.50 -10.38 15.98
C LEU A 125 -12.06 -8.98 15.49
N MET A 126 -12.69 -8.48 14.43
CA MET A 126 -12.33 -7.20 13.80
C MET A 126 -12.77 -5.97 14.61
N GLU A 127 -13.61 -6.12 15.62
CA GLU A 127 -13.91 -5.07 16.62
C GLU A 127 -12.67 -4.66 17.45
N HIS A 128 -11.68 -5.55 17.54
CA HIS A 128 -10.45 -5.33 18.31
C HIS A 128 -9.25 -4.94 17.44
N VAL A 129 -9.46 -4.75 16.13
CA VAL A 129 -8.41 -4.44 15.16
C VAL A 129 -8.46 -2.97 14.77
N GLY A 130 -7.29 -2.36 14.61
CA GLY A 130 -7.16 -1.00 14.11
C GLY A 130 -5.79 -0.41 14.42
N PRO A 131 -5.58 0.88 14.12
CA PRO A 131 -4.31 1.56 14.39
C PRO A 131 -4.04 1.64 15.90
N PRO A 132 -2.81 2.00 16.32
CA PRO A 132 -2.42 1.93 17.73
C PRO A 132 -3.34 2.77 18.63
N CYS A 133 -3.84 3.90 18.12
CA CYS A 133 -4.75 4.76 18.86
C CYS A 133 -6.15 4.19 19.09
N VAL A 134 -6.63 3.31 18.20
CA VAL A 134 -7.88 2.55 18.35
C VAL A 134 -7.70 1.45 19.37
N VAL A 135 -6.66 0.62 19.20
CA VAL A 135 -6.39 -0.52 20.10
C VAL A 135 -6.11 -0.06 21.53
N ARG A 136 -5.41 1.07 21.72
CA ARG A 136 -5.09 1.61 23.05
C ARG A 136 -6.23 2.41 23.70
N ASN A 137 -7.32 2.64 22.97
CA ASN A 137 -8.41 3.52 23.39
C ASN A 137 -9.07 3.01 24.68
N GLY A 138 -8.96 3.76 25.77
CA GLY A 138 -9.52 3.38 27.08
C GLY A 138 -8.64 2.44 27.90
N LEU A 139 -7.50 1.99 27.36
CA LEU A 139 -6.59 1.05 28.02
C LEU A 139 -5.29 1.72 28.47
N ALA A 140 -4.71 2.57 27.63
CA ALA A 140 -3.39 3.17 27.90
C ALA A 140 -3.31 4.63 27.43
N ARG A 141 -2.43 5.41 28.09
CA ARG A 141 -2.09 6.78 27.70
C ARG A 141 -0.59 6.88 27.36
N PRO A 142 -0.20 7.71 26.36
CA PRO A 142 -1.07 8.40 25.41
C PRO A 142 -1.81 7.41 24.48
N ARG A 143 -2.98 7.83 23.97
CA ARG A 143 -3.78 7.01 23.02
C ARG A 143 -2.99 6.82 21.73
N CYS A 144 -2.58 7.92 21.11
CA CYS A 144 -1.70 7.91 19.94
C CYS A 144 -0.24 7.69 20.36
N THR A 145 0.42 6.74 19.71
CA THR A 145 1.84 6.39 19.95
C THR A 145 2.81 7.20 19.10
N GLU A 146 2.33 7.96 18.12
CA GLU A 146 3.14 8.72 17.16
C GLU A 146 3.76 9.99 17.76
N GLY A 147 3.32 10.41 18.95
CA GLY A 147 3.85 11.57 19.65
C GLY A 147 3.72 12.86 18.82
N SER A 148 4.85 13.48 18.49
CA SER A 148 4.90 14.68 17.64
C SER A 148 4.41 14.46 16.21
N HIS A 149 4.33 13.20 15.77
CA HIS A 149 3.80 12.82 14.45
C HIS A 149 2.30 12.48 14.51
N PHE A 150 1.56 12.96 15.50
CA PHE A 150 0.11 12.76 15.53
C PHE A 150 -0.53 13.27 14.22
N CYS A 151 -1.30 12.41 13.54
CA CYS A 151 -1.94 12.72 12.27
C CYS A 151 -3.02 13.82 12.32
N GLY A 152 -3.29 14.40 13.50
CA GLY A 152 -4.30 15.45 13.69
C GLY A 152 -5.74 14.93 13.81
N VAL A 153 -5.99 13.65 13.48
CA VAL A 153 -7.34 13.07 13.45
C VAL A 153 -7.55 12.12 14.63
N PRO A 154 -8.62 12.26 15.42
CA PRO A 154 -8.95 11.34 16.51
C PRO A 154 -9.59 10.03 15.99
N VAL A 155 -8.81 9.26 15.23
CA VAL A 155 -9.24 8.03 14.51
C VAL A 155 -10.01 7.05 15.40
N TRP A 156 -9.65 6.96 16.68
CA TRP A 156 -10.30 6.08 17.68
C TRP A 156 -11.78 6.37 17.97
N ARG A 157 -12.37 7.43 17.41
CA ARG A 157 -13.79 7.76 17.59
C ARG A 157 -14.69 7.17 16.51
N SER A 158 -14.15 6.89 15.33
CA SER A 158 -14.95 6.53 14.15
C SER A 158 -14.35 5.40 13.33
N PHE A 159 -13.28 4.75 13.78
CA PHE A 159 -12.71 3.59 13.07
C PHE A 159 -13.75 2.45 13.00
N PRO A 160 -13.94 1.79 11.84
CA PRO A 160 -13.16 1.91 10.59
C PRO A 160 -13.62 3.01 9.63
N GLU A 161 -14.74 3.69 9.87
CA GLU A 161 -15.36 4.73 9.05
C GLU A 161 -14.63 6.10 9.12
N VAL A 162 -13.30 6.07 9.05
CA VAL A 162 -12.47 7.28 9.16
C VAL A 162 -12.21 7.82 7.78
N GLU A 163 -12.68 9.04 7.52
CA GLU A 163 -12.36 9.76 6.29
C GLU A 163 -10.92 10.29 6.35
N ARG A 164 -10.08 9.80 5.43
CA ARG A 164 -8.74 10.33 5.22
C ARG A 164 -8.84 11.48 4.22
N ARG A 165 -8.76 12.72 4.71
CA ARG A 165 -8.63 13.89 3.84
C ARG A 165 -7.29 13.80 3.12
N ILE A 166 -7.34 13.70 1.79
CA ILE A 166 -6.19 13.68 0.91
C ILE A 166 -5.88 15.12 0.48
#